data_AF-A0A968CH39-F1
#
_entry.id   AF-A0A968CH39-F1
#
_cell.length_a   1.000
_cell.length_b   1.000
_cell.length_c   1.000
_cell.angle_alpha   90.00
_cell.angle_beta   90.00
_cell.angle_gamma   90.00
#
_symmetry.space_group_name_H-M   'P 1'
#
loop_
_entity.id
_entity.type
_entity.pdbx_description
1 polymer ?
#
loop_
_entity_poly.entity_id
_entity_poly.type
_entity_poly.pdbx_seq_one_letter_code
_entity_poly.pdbx_strand_id
1 'polypeptide(L)' 'QYRGKKIFVWKYKSSKRYRRRQGHRQYYTRLRIDEIVTA' A
#
# COMPACT_ATOMS: atom_id res chain seq x y z
N GLN A 1 12.61 1.68 5.99
CA GLN A 1 11.40 1.30 5.20
C GLN A 1 10.45 2.48 5.16
N TYR A 2 10.01 2.89 3.96
CA TYR A 2 9.09 4.04 3.82
C TYR A 2 7.64 3.53 3.77
N ARG A 3 6.72 4.23 4.43
CA ARG A 3 5.29 3.89 4.39
C ARG A 3 4.54 4.91 3.55
N GLY A 4 3.90 4.44 2.50
CA GLY A 4 3.04 5.21 1.61
C GLY A 4 1.89 5.90 2.33
N LYS A 5 1.19 6.77 1.58
CA LYS A 5 -0.04 7.41 2.05
C LYS A 5 -1.06 6.34 2.45
N LYS A 6 -1.88 6.65 3.46
CA LYS A 6 -2.92 5.73 3.94
C LYS A 6 -3.99 5.58 2.86
N ILE A 7 -4.19 4.35 2.40
CA ILE A 7 -5.27 3.98 1.50
C ILE A 7 -6.41 3.43 2.36
N PHE A 8 -7.61 3.96 2.16
CA PHE A 8 -8.80 3.53 2.88
C PHE A 8 -9.49 2.42 2.11
N VAL A 9 -9.43 1.19 2.63
CA VAL A 9 -10.10 0.03 2.03
C VAL A 9 -11.45 -0.16 2.72
N TRP A 10 -12.52 0.11 1.98
CA TRP A 10 -13.88 -0.11 2.43
C TRP A 10 -14.50 -1.29 1.70
N LYS A 11 -14.96 -2.29 2.45
CA LYS A 11 -15.69 -3.43 1.93
C LYS A 11 -17.14 -3.34 2.40
N TYR A 12 -18.07 -3.45 1.46
CA TYR A 12 -19.51 -3.44 1.74
C TYR A 12 -20.21 -4.58 1.00
N LYS A 13 -21.18 -5.21 1.67
CA LYS A 13 -22.14 -6.12 1.05
C LYS A 13 -23.54 -5.81 1.54
N SER A 14 -24.45 -5.56 0.60
CA SER A 14 -25.85 -5.28 0.91
C SER A 14 -26.55 -6.47 1.57
N SER A 15 -27.54 -6.20 2.41
CA SER A 15 -28.40 -7.16 3.13
C SER A 15 -27.70 -8.18 4.03
N LYS A 16 -26.36 -8.15 4.12
CA LYS A 16 -25.55 -9.08 4.94
C LYS A 16 -24.89 -8.41 6.15
N ARG A 17 -25.28 -7.17 6.47
CA ARG A 17 -24.67 -6.31 7.52
C ARG A 17 -23.13 -6.28 7.45
N TYR A 18 -22.56 -6.52 6.28
CA TYR A 18 -21.12 -6.61 6.10
C TYR A 18 -20.59 -5.26 5.65
N ARG A 19 -19.95 -4.55 6.59
CA ARG A 19 -19.24 -3.29 6.36
C ARG A 19 -17.91 -3.39 7.11
N ARG A 20 -16.79 -3.39 6.38
CA ARG A 20 -15.44 -3.43 6.97
C ARG A 20 -14.63 -2.26 6.45
N ARG A 21 -13.93 -1.60 7.36
CA ARG A 21 -13.04 -0.47 7.06
C ARG A 21 -11.65 -0.85 7.57
N GLN A 22 -10.68 -0.87 6.67
CA GLN A 22 -9.30 -1.17 7.01
C GLN A 22 -8.40 -0.12 6.34
N GLY A 23 -7.39 0.34 7.08
CA GLY A 23 -6.31 1.12 6.47
C GLY A 23 -5.30 0.17 5.85
N HIS A 24 -4.92 0.42 4.60
CA HIS A 24 -3.72 -0.15 4.00
C HIS A 24 -2.65 0.94 3.91
N ARG A 25 -1.41 0.61 4.26
CA ARG A 25 -0.26 1.46 3.97
C ARG A 25 0.71 0.63 3.17
N GLN A 26 0.97 1.06 1.96
CA GLN A 26 1.93 0.37 1.12
C GLN A 26 3.34 0.58 1.70
N TYR A 27 4.04 -0.52 1.94
CA TYR A 27 5.46 -0.47 2.27
C TYR A 27 6.25 -0.31 0.98
N TYR A 28 7.11 0.70 0.95
CA TYR A 28 7.99 1.00 -0.17
C TYR A 28 9.44 0.86 0.26
N THR A 29 10.24 0.42 -0.70
CA THR A 29 11.69 0.42 -0.58
C THR A 29 12.23 1.60 -1.35
N ARG A 30 13.01 2.44 -0.68
CA ARG A 30 13.77 3.51 -1.34
C ARG A 30 15.10 2.92 -1.76
N LEU A 31 15.36 2.88 -3.05
CA LEU A 31 16.65 2.46 -3.59
C LEU A 31 17.43 3.71 -4.02
N ARG A 32 18.73 3.69 -3.77
CA ARG A 32 19.70 4.62 -4.34
C ARG A 32 20.54 3.80 -5.30
N ILE A 33 20.69 4.30 -6.52
CA ILE A 33 21.54 3.69 -7.53
C ILE A 33 22.82 4.52 -7.52
N ASP A 34 23.93 3.89 -7.16
CA ASP A 34 25.22 4.56 -7.03
C ASP A 34 26.03 4.50 -8.32
N GLU A 35 26.00 3.36 -8.99
CA GLU A 35 26.73 3.15 -10.24
C GLU A 35 25.96 2.16 -11.13
N ILE A 36 26.10 2.34 -12.44
CA ILE A 36 25.62 1.38 -13.44
C ILE A 36 26.83 1.04 -14.31
N VAL A 37 27.36 -0.18 -14.13
CA VAL A 37 28.47 -0.69 -14.95
C VAL A 37 27.89 -1.30 -16.22
N THR A 38 28.36 -0.83 -17.37
CA THR A 38 27.97 -1.36 -18.70
C THR A 38 29.10 -2.25 -19.23
N ALA A 39 28.76 -3.33 -19.94
CA ALA A 39 29.70 -4.28 -20.52
C ALA A 39 30.29 -3.81 -21.85
#